data_AF-A0A377BCM6-F1
#
_entry.id   AF-A0A377BCM6-F1
#
_cell.length_a   1.000
_cell.length_b   1.000
_cell.length_c   1.000
_cell.angle_alpha   90.00
_cell.angle_beta   90.00
_cell.angle_gamma   90.00
#
_symmetry.space_group_name_H-M   'P 1'
#
loop_
_entity.id
_entity.type
_entity.pdbx_description
1 polymer ?
#
loop_
_entity_poly.entity_id
_entity_poly.type
_entity_poly.pdbx_seq_one_letter_code
_entity_poly.pdbx_strand_id
1 'polypeptide(L)' 'MSEKSIVQEARDIQLAMELITLGARLQMLESETTVKSRTPDKTL' A
#
# COMPACT_ATOMS: atom_id res chain seq x y z
N MET A 1 7.46 -30.23 -15.21
CA MET A 1 7.72 -29.14 -14.25
C MET A 1 8.33 -28.01 -15.05
N SER A 2 7.53 -27.03 -15.47
CA SER A 2 8.03 -25.88 -16.22
C SER A 2 9.01 -25.14 -15.31
N GLU A 3 10.27 -25.02 -15.72
CA GLU A 3 11.26 -24.18 -15.04
C GLU A 3 10.69 -22.76 -14.99
N LYS A 4 10.16 -22.35 -13.83
CA LYS A 4 9.77 -20.97 -13.62
C LYS A 4 11.04 -20.15 -13.76
N SER A 5 11.08 -19.30 -14.78
CA SER A 5 12.24 -18.45 -15.03
C SER A 5 12.44 -17.53 -13.82
N ILE A 6 13.64 -17.56 -13.24
CA ILE A 6 14.03 -16.70 -12.11
C ILE A 6 13.78 -15.22 -12.44
N VAL A 7 13.94 -14.84 -13.71
CA VAL A 7 13.66 -13.49 -14.20
C VAL A 7 12.17 -13.15 -14.12
N GLN A 8 11.30 -14.14 -14.32
CA GLN A 8 9.85 -13.99 -14.24
C GLN A 8 9.40 -13.88 -12.78
N GLU A 9 9.95 -14.70 -11.89
CA GLU A 9 9.71 -14.56 -10.45
C GLU A 9 10.22 -13.21 -9.91
N ALA A 10 11.39 -12.75 -10.36
CA ALA A 10 11.90 -11.43 -9.98
C ALA A 10 10.96 -10.29 -10.41
N ARG A 11 10.36 -10.39 -11.61
CA ARG A 11 9.34 -9.42 -12.09
C ARG A 11 8.06 -9.48 -11.26
N ASP A 12 7.58 -10.67 -10.95
CA ASP A 12 6.36 -10.85 -10.14
C ASP A 12 6.56 -10.32 -8.72
N ILE A 13 7.73 -10.54 -8.13
CA ILE A 13 8.11 -9.99 -6.81
C ILE A 13 8.17 -8.46 -6.86
N GLN A 14 8.80 -7.88 -7.88
CA GLN A 14 8.85 -6.42 -8.05
C GLN A 14 7.45 -5.81 -8.19
N LEU A 15 6.58 -6.44 -8.98
CA LEU A 15 5.20 -5.98 -9.13
C LEU A 15 4.42 -6.05 -7.81
N ALA A 16 4.57 -7.14 -7.05
CA ALA A 16 3.96 -7.27 -5.73
C ALA A 16 4.46 -6.20 -4.76
N MET A 17 5.76 -5.87 -4.79
CA MET A 17 6.34 -4.80 -3.97
C MET A 17 5.80 -3.41 -4.32
N GLU A 18 5.62 -3.12 -5.61
CA GLU A 18 4.99 -1.87 -6.05
C GLU A 18 3.55 -1.75 -5.56
N LEU A 19 2.77 -2.83 -5.67
CA LEU A 19 1.38 -2.86 -5.20
C LEU A 19 1.27 -2.67 -3.68
N ILE A 20 2.15 -3.29 -2.91
CA ILE A 20 2.23 -3.09 -1.45
C ILE A 20 2.56 -1.63 -1.12
N THR A 21 3.53 -1.06 -1.83
CA THR A 21 3.96 0.33 -1.61
C THR A 21 2.84 1.32 -1.94
N LEU A 22 2.13 1.09 -3.04
CA LEU A 22 0.99 1.92 -3.44
C LEU A 22 -0.16 1.79 -2.44
N GLY A 23 -0.48 0.58 -1.98
CA GLY A 23 -1.48 0.34 -0.95
C GLY A 23 -1.14 0.98 0.39
N ALA A 24 0.12 0.90 0.83
CA ALA A 24 0.58 1.54 2.07
C ALA A 24 0.46 3.07 2.02
N ARG A 25 0.74 3.69 0.86
CA ARG A 25 0.53 5.13 0.66
C ARG A 25 -0.95 5.50 0.70
N LEU A 26 -1.81 4.67 0.11
CA LEU A 26 -3.26 4.89 0.14
C LEU A 26 -3.80 4.77 1.58
N GLN A 27 -3.41 3.75 2.33
CA GLN A 27 -3.78 3.58 3.74
C GLN A 27 -3.32 4.75 4.63
N MET A 28 -2.15 5.32 4.34
CA MET A 28 -1.65 6.50 5.05
C MET A 28 -2.53 7.73 4.74
N LEU A 29 -2.86 7.96 3.47
CA LEU A 29 -3.72 9.07 3.06
C LEU A 29 -5.16 8.92 3.61
N GLU A 30 -5.69 7.68 3.63
CA GLU A 30 -6.95 7.36 4.29
C GLU A 30 -6.88 7.61 5.79
N SER A 31 -5.76 7.31 6.45
CA SER A 31 -5.57 7.61 7.86
C SER A 31 -5.52 9.11 8.12
N GLU A 32 -4.82 9.90 7.30
CA GLU A 32 -4.75 11.36 7.43
C GLU A 32 -6.10 12.05 7.17
N THR A 33 -6.91 11.51 6.27
CA THR A 33 -8.26 12.03 5.95
C THR A 33 -9.33 11.55 6.94
N THR A 34 -9.24 10.30 7.41
CA THR A 34 -10.14 9.74 8.44
C THR A 34 -9.84 10.33 9.82
N VAL A 35 -8.58 10.62 10.16
CA VAL A 35 -8.23 11.36 11.37
C VAL A 35 -8.81 12.78 11.33
N LYS A 36 -8.81 13.44 10.16
CA LYS A 36 -9.46 14.75 10.00
C LYS A 36 -10.98 14.73 10.10
N SER A 37 -11.66 13.65 9.68
CA SER A 37 -13.12 13.54 9.81
C SER A 37 -13.59 13.02 11.17
N ARG A 38 -12.70 12.41 11.97
CA ARG A 38 -13.01 11.82 13.28
C ARG A 38 -12.49 12.61 14.47
N THR A 39 -12.04 13.84 14.29
CA THR A 39 -11.96 14.83 15.36
C THR A 39 -13.22 15.70 15.36
N PRO A 40 -14.35 15.26 15.96
CA PRO A 40 -15.25 16.25 16.51
C PRO A 40 -14.50 16.91 17.67
N ASP A 41 -14.33 18.22 17.56
CA ASP A 41 -14.49 19.12 18.69
C ASP A 41 -13.67 18.79 19.94
N LYS A 42 -12.40 19.19 19.92
CA LYS A 42 -11.71 19.65 21.14
C LYS A 42 -11.14 21.02 20.86
N THR A 43 -12.01 22.02 20.82
CA THR A 43 -11.58 23.41 20.86
C THR A 43 -12.55 24.20 21.73
N LEU A 44 -12.16 24.30 23.01
CA LEU A 44 -12.63 25.22 24.05
C LEU A 44 -14.13 25.33 24.33
#